data_AF-A0A6C0CBU3-F1
#
_entry.id   AF-A0A6C0CBU3-F1
#
_cell.length_a   1.000
_cell.length_b   1.000
_cell.length_c   1.000
_cell.angle_alpha   90.00
_cell.angle_beta   90.00
_cell.angle_gamma   90.00
#
_symmetry.space_group_name_H-M   'P 1'
#
loop_
_entity.id
_entity.type
_entity.pdbx_description
1 polymer ?
#
loop_
_entity_poly.entity_id
_entity_poly.type
_entity_poly.pdbx_seq_one_letter_code
_entity_poly.pdbx_strand_id
1 'polypeptide(L)'
;MINSFIFRKNIGEVKYDICRNKIGFFSVILTQNDIRIMGYDNTGNQKMCVLINNFEGYWYSQDPFYTSSTLLIKKSAYEYIHIGCTVYEFRIHDPIIGYVSPVNDIMHHPILLANNYAYMLGDTGYLKMKRGKLTLKHPIELYDQFYSSNYEKENIVVKKVMVQYRL
;
A
#
# COMPACT_ATOMS: atom_id res chain seq x y z
N MET A 1 -11.26 -5.32 7.16
CA MET A 1 -11.11 -6.66 6.55
C MET A 1 -9.64 -6.86 6.20
N ILE A 2 -9.11 -8.08 6.28
CA ILE A 2 -7.75 -8.39 5.81
C ILE A 2 -7.85 -8.64 4.33
N ASN A 3 -7.04 -7.99 3.52
CA ASN A 3 -7.08 -8.22 2.09
C ASN A 3 -6.24 -9.44 1.75
N SER A 4 -6.78 -10.32 0.91
CA SER A 4 -6.05 -11.49 0.44
C SER A 4 -4.99 -11.09 -0.56
N PHE A 5 -3.82 -11.73 -0.47
CA PHE A 5 -2.75 -11.56 -1.44
C PHE A 5 -3.13 -12.18 -2.79
N ILE A 6 -2.92 -11.45 -3.87
CA ILE A 6 -3.10 -11.93 -5.24
C ILE A 6 -1.72 -12.19 -5.84
N PHE A 7 -1.41 -13.46 -6.10
CA PHE A 7 -0.18 -13.86 -6.79
C PHE A 7 -0.19 -13.38 -8.25
N ARG A 8 0.97 -12.96 -8.75
CA ARG A 8 1.20 -12.51 -10.13
C ARG A 8 0.60 -13.44 -11.18
N LYS A 9 0.76 -14.75 -11.01
CA LYS A 9 0.22 -15.78 -11.92
C LYS A 9 -1.31 -15.82 -12.01
N ASN A 10 -2.00 -15.23 -11.02
CA ASN A 10 -3.46 -15.23 -10.93
C ASN A 10 -4.05 -13.86 -11.36
N ILE A 11 -3.24 -12.95 -11.88
CA ILE A 11 -3.70 -11.62 -12.30
C ILE A 11 -4.25 -11.72 -13.72
N GLY A 12 -5.47 -11.25 -13.96
CA GLY A 12 -5.94 -10.94 -15.31
C GLY A 12 -5.39 -9.59 -15.77
N GLU A 13 -6.10 -8.90 -16.66
CA GLU A 13 -5.93 -7.44 -16.76
C GLU A 13 -6.87 -6.79 -15.74
N VAL A 14 -6.33 -6.00 -14.82
CA VAL A 14 -7.11 -5.28 -13.82
C VAL A 14 -6.64 -3.83 -13.77
N LYS A 15 -7.59 -2.90 -13.69
CA LYS A 15 -7.32 -1.47 -13.56
C LYS A 15 -7.83 -0.97 -12.20
N TYR A 16 -6.97 -0.24 -11.50
CA TYR A 16 -7.32 0.52 -10.30
C TYR A 16 -7.11 2.01 -10.56
N ASP A 17 -8.11 2.82 -10.21
CA ASP A 17 -7.94 4.26 -10.16
C ASP A 17 -7.59 4.67 -8.73
N ILE A 18 -6.43 5.31 -8.56
CA ILE A 18 -5.88 5.69 -7.26
C ILE A 18 -6.03 7.20 -7.11
N CYS A 19 -6.81 7.66 -6.13
CA CYS A 19 -7.03 9.08 -5.86
C CYS A 19 -7.47 9.34 -4.41
N ARG A 20 -7.26 10.57 -3.92
CA ARG A 20 -7.89 11.10 -2.71
C ARG A 20 -8.54 12.44 -3.07
N ASN A 21 -9.84 12.58 -2.81
CA ASN A 21 -10.57 13.85 -2.84
C ASN A 21 -10.35 14.71 -4.10
N LYS A 22 -10.37 14.11 -5.29
CA LYS A 22 -10.30 14.79 -6.60
C LYS A 22 -8.97 15.53 -6.89
N ILE A 23 -7.91 15.28 -6.13
CA ILE A 23 -6.58 15.87 -6.36
C ILE A 23 -5.58 14.75 -6.64
N GLY A 24 -5.05 14.71 -7.87
CA GLY A 24 -4.06 13.73 -8.31
C GLY A 24 -4.68 12.37 -8.63
N PHE A 25 -4.98 12.15 -9.91
CA PHE A 25 -5.46 10.86 -10.43
C PHE A 25 -4.33 10.16 -11.15
N PHE A 26 -4.07 8.91 -10.78
CA PHE A 26 -3.33 8.01 -11.65
C PHE A 26 -4.02 6.64 -11.69
N SER A 27 -3.98 6.01 -12.85
CA SER A 27 -4.49 4.66 -13.05
C SER A 27 -3.34 3.67 -12.92
N VAL A 28 -3.60 2.55 -12.27
CA VAL A 28 -2.67 1.43 -12.18
C VAL A 28 -3.27 0.28 -12.97
N ILE A 29 -2.56 -0.16 -14.00
CA ILE A 29 -2.93 -1.31 -14.82
C ILE A 29 -2.02 -2.46 -14.41
N LEU A 30 -2.60 -3.56 -13.94
CA LEU A 30 -1.88 -4.76 -13.54
C LEU A 30 -2.18 -5.87 -14.53
N THR A 31 -1.13 -6.55 -14.95
CA THR A 31 -1.18 -7.78 -15.75
C THR A 31 -0.30 -8.85 -15.11
N GLN A 32 -0.24 -10.04 -15.70
CA GLN A 32 0.75 -11.04 -15.30
C GLN A 32 2.19 -10.65 -15.64
N ASN A 33 2.38 -9.68 -16.55
CA ASN A 33 3.70 -9.32 -17.06
C ASN A 33 4.28 -8.10 -16.36
N ASP A 34 3.42 -7.12 -16.10
CA ASP A 34 3.82 -5.81 -15.62
C ASP A 34 2.73 -5.12 -14.78
N ILE A 35 3.17 -4.12 -14.04
CA ILE A 35 2.32 -3.09 -13.45
C ILE A 35 2.72 -1.76 -14.08
N ARG A 36 1.74 -1.09 -14.68
CA ARG A 36 1.89 0.21 -15.32
C ARG A 36 1.15 1.26 -14.51
N ILE A 37 1.89 2.26 -14.02
CA ILE A 37 1.31 3.44 -13.39
C ILE A 37 1.20 4.52 -14.46
N MET A 38 -0.01 5.02 -14.65
CA MET A 38 -0.41 5.94 -15.70
C MET A 38 -0.89 7.25 -15.06
N GLY A 39 -0.17 8.33 -15.30
CA GLY A 39 -0.52 9.67 -14.83
C GLY A 39 -0.95 10.55 -15.99
N TYR A 40 -1.19 11.83 -15.72
CA TYR A 40 -1.54 12.81 -16.75
C TYR A 40 -0.43 13.85 -16.87
N ASP A 41 -0.14 14.28 -18.08
CA ASP A 41 0.73 15.42 -18.32
C ASP A 41 -0.02 16.77 -18.17
N ASN A 42 0.69 17.88 -18.32
CA ASN A 42 0.13 19.23 -18.19
C ASN A 42 -0.93 19.55 -19.26
N THR A 43 -1.07 18.71 -20.28
CA THR A 43 -2.09 18.85 -21.34
C THR A 43 -3.30 17.95 -21.10
N GLY A 44 -3.32 17.19 -20.00
CA GLY A 44 -4.38 16.25 -19.66
C GLY A 44 -4.28 14.92 -20.41
N ASN A 45 -3.18 14.65 -21.12
CA ASN A 45 -2.98 13.38 -21.81
C ASN A 45 -2.40 12.34 -20.85
N GLN A 46 -2.91 11.11 -20.91
CA GLN A 46 -2.44 10.03 -20.06
C GLN A 46 -1.06 9.53 -20.55
N LYS A 47 -0.11 9.38 -19.63
CA LYS A 47 1.25 8.90 -19.90
C LYS A 47 1.70 7.90 -18.85
N MET A 48 2.42 6.87 -19.30
CA MET A 48 3.06 5.91 -18.39
C MET A 48 4.20 6.59 -17.63
N CYS A 49 4.14 6.53 -16.30
CA CYS A 49 5.14 7.10 -15.39
C CYS A 49 6.09 6.04 -14.85
N VAL A 50 5.54 4.89 -14.49
CA VAL A 50 6.29 3.79 -13.87
C VAL A 50 5.89 2.48 -14.52
N LEU A 51 6.90 1.66 -14.81
CA LEU A 51 6.75 0.29 -15.26
C LEU A 51 7.45 -0.63 -14.24
N ILE A 52 6.73 -1.63 -13.72
CA ILE A 52 7.25 -2.62 -12.78
C ILE A 52 7.06 -4.01 -13.37
N ASN A 53 8.17 -4.68 -13.69
CA ASN A 53 8.14 -6.00 -14.34
C ASN A 53 8.51 -7.15 -13.39
N ASN A 54 9.13 -6.82 -12.25
CA ASN A 54 9.57 -7.79 -11.26
C ASN A 54 8.77 -7.65 -9.97
N PHE A 55 7.80 -8.56 -9.78
CA PHE A 55 6.94 -8.64 -8.61
C PHE A 55 6.39 -10.06 -8.45
N GLU A 56 6.05 -10.42 -7.21
CA GLU A 56 5.46 -11.71 -6.83
C GLU A 56 3.93 -11.66 -6.85
N GLY A 57 3.36 -10.49 -6.59
CA GLY A 57 1.92 -10.28 -6.46
C GLY A 57 1.62 -8.98 -5.72
N TYR A 58 0.38 -8.81 -5.30
CA TYR A 58 -0.06 -7.59 -4.62
C TYR A 58 -1.21 -7.81 -3.64
N TRP A 59 -1.38 -6.85 -2.74
CA TRP A 59 -2.60 -6.62 -1.99
C TRP A 59 -3.27 -5.33 -2.49
N TYR A 60 -4.58 -5.27 -2.35
CA TYR A 60 -5.40 -4.10 -2.69
C TYR A 60 -6.26 -3.71 -1.49
N SER A 61 -6.67 -2.44 -1.40
CA SER A 61 -7.72 -1.99 -0.48
C SER A 61 -9.10 -2.41 -1.00
N GLN A 62 -9.93 -2.99 -0.14
CA GLN A 62 -11.22 -3.54 -0.56
C GLN A 62 -12.34 -2.50 -0.44
N ASP A 63 -12.63 -1.76 -1.51
CA ASP A 63 -14.01 -1.28 -1.74
C ASP A 63 -14.28 -1.07 -3.24
N PRO A 64 -15.21 -1.80 -3.84
CA PRO A 64 -15.63 -1.60 -5.23
C PRO A 64 -16.39 -0.27 -5.46
N PHE A 65 -16.74 0.48 -4.42
CA PHE A 65 -17.59 1.68 -4.48
C PHE A 65 -16.88 2.99 -4.07
N TYR A 66 -15.64 2.95 -3.54
CA TYR A 66 -14.94 4.16 -3.07
C TYR A 66 -13.59 4.42 -3.74
N THR A 67 -13.29 5.71 -3.91
CA THR A 67 -12.23 6.25 -4.77
C THR A 67 -10.84 6.28 -4.15
N SER A 68 -10.68 5.90 -2.87
CA SER A 68 -9.39 5.87 -2.16
C SER A 68 -8.77 4.48 -2.18
N SER A 69 -8.47 3.97 -3.37
CA SER A 69 -7.79 2.69 -3.51
C SER A 69 -6.30 2.85 -3.21
N THR A 70 -5.71 1.90 -2.49
CA THR A 70 -4.26 1.74 -2.35
C THR A 70 -3.86 0.32 -2.73
N LEU A 71 -2.66 0.18 -3.27
CA LEU A 71 -2.07 -1.12 -3.60
C LEU A 71 -0.74 -1.27 -2.88
N LEU A 72 -0.47 -2.50 -2.44
CA LEU A 72 0.84 -2.91 -1.96
C LEU A 72 1.38 -4.00 -2.87
N ILE A 73 2.43 -3.69 -3.61
CA ILE A 73 3.10 -4.64 -4.50
C ILE A 73 4.23 -5.31 -3.74
N LYS A 74 4.29 -6.65 -3.80
CA LYS A 74 5.39 -7.44 -3.26
C LYS A 74 6.42 -7.68 -4.35
N LYS A 75 7.65 -7.18 -4.20
CA LYS A 75 8.77 -7.46 -5.12
C LYS A 75 9.55 -8.70 -4.70
N SER A 76 9.81 -8.82 -3.40
CA SER A 76 10.49 -9.94 -2.76
C SER A 76 9.98 -10.12 -1.33
N ALA A 77 10.59 -11.02 -0.55
CA ALA A 77 10.24 -11.20 0.86
C ALA A 77 10.41 -9.94 1.73
N TYR A 78 11.25 -9.00 1.31
CA TYR A 78 11.64 -7.83 2.11
C TYR A 78 11.50 -6.50 1.37
N GLU A 79 11.07 -6.52 0.11
CA GLU A 79 10.96 -5.33 -0.74
C GLU A 79 9.55 -5.18 -1.28
N TYR A 80 9.02 -3.96 -1.11
CA TYR A 80 7.63 -3.66 -1.39
C TYR A 80 7.49 -2.30 -2.05
N ILE A 81 6.45 -2.12 -2.87
CA ILE A 81 6.04 -0.81 -3.40
C ILE A 81 4.65 -0.50 -2.86
N HIS A 82 4.52 0.62 -2.16
CA HIS A 82 3.21 1.17 -1.82
C HIS A 82 2.77 2.15 -2.92
N ILE A 83 1.53 1.99 -3.34
CA ILE A 83 0.88 2.83 -4.35
C ILE A 83 -0.38 3.41 -3.71
N GLY A 84 -0.31 4.69 -3.31
CA GLY A 84 -1.45 5.47 -2.80
C GLY A 84 -1.34 6.92 -3.29
N CYS A 85 -1.63 7.93 -2.47
CA CYS A 85 -1.37 9.33 -2.87
C CYS A 85 0.11 9.62 -3.22
N THR A 86 1.02 8.74 -2.82
CA THR A 86 2.42 8.73 -3.23
C THR A 86 2.83 7.30 -3.53
N VAL A 87 3.64 7.14 -4.58
CA VAL A 87 4.30 5.89 -4.93
C VAL A 87 5.69 5.87 -4.29
N TYR A 88 6.04 4.81 -3.58
CA TYR A 88 7.39 4.63 -3.04
C TYR A 88 7.73 3.16 -2.82
N GLU A 89 9.03 2.86 -2.87
CA GLU A 89 9.58 1.55 -2.57
C GLU A 89 10.18 1.56 -1.17
N PHE A 90 10.05 0.48 -0.43
CA PHE A 90 10.60 0.38 0.90
C PHE A 90 11.07 -1.04 1.21
N ARG A 91 11.98 -1.13 2.17
CA ARG A 91 12.49 -2.40 2.69
C ARG A 91 12.12 -2.57 4.15
N ILE A 92 11.80 -3.79 4.53
CA ILE A 92 11.51 -4.19 5.91
C ILE A 92 12.26 -5.47 6.25
N HIS A 93 12.47 -5.74 7.53
CA HIS A 93 13.20 -6.93 7.99
C HIS A 93 12.29 -8.10 8.37
N ASP A 94 10.98 -7.88 8.42
CA ASP A 94 9.98 -8.90 8.76
C ASP A 94 8.94 -8.99 7.64
N PRO A 95 8.82 -10.14 6.94
CA PRO A 95 7.95 -10.26 5.78
C PRO A 95 6.48 -9.98 6.11
N ILE A 96 5.82 -9.23 5.24
CA ILE A 96 4.38 -8.96 5.34
C ILE A 96 3.57 -10.24 5.08
N ILE A 97 2.67 -10.53 6.01
CA ILE A 97 1.69 -11.61 5.98
C ILE A 97 0.26 -11.10 5.79
N GLY A 98 0.02 -9.80 5.99
CA GLY A 98 -1.31 -9.21 5.85
C GLY A 98 -1.27 -7.72 5.53
N TYR A 99 -2.31 -7.27 4.84
CA TYR A 99 -2.53 -5.88 4.47
C TYR A 99 -3.93 -5.44 4.88
N VAL A 100 -4.01 -4.34 5.62
CA VAL A 100 -5.27 -3.70 6.00
C VAL A 100 -5.21 -2.27 5.52
N SER A 101 -6.02 -1.94 4.50
CA SER A 101 -6.29 -0.55 4.16
C SER A 101 -7.71 -0.24 4.62
N PRO A 102 -7.91 0.84 5.40
CA PRO A 102 -9.23 1.28 5.78
C PRO A 102 -9.92 1.82 4.54
N VAL A 103 -11.23 1.62 4.51
CA VAL A 103 -12.09 2.13 3.47
C VAL A 103 -12.76 3.35 4.06
N ASN A 104 -12.69 4.47 3.34
CA ASN A 104 -13.53 5.63 3.61
C ASN A 104 -13.15 6.60 4.75
N ASP A 105 -11.92 6.60 5.24
CA ASP A 105 -11.54 7.61 6.23
C ASP A 105 -10.28 8.38 5.85
N ILE A 106 -10.43 9.70 5.83
CA ILE A 106 -9.41 10.70 5.56
C ILE A 106 -8.26 10.59 6.59
N MET A 107 -8.47 9.92 7.72
CA MET A 107 -7.51 9.86 8.82
C MET A 107 -6.81 8.51 9.04
N HIS A 108 -7.08 7.46 8.26
CA HIS A 108 -6.50 6.15 8.56
C HIS A 108 -5.51 5.68 7.49
N HIS A 109 -4.26 5.48 7.91
CA HIS A 109 -3.13 5.03 7.09
C HIS A 109 -3.14 3.50 6.90
N PRO A 110 -2.85 2.94 5.71
CA PRO A 110 -2.80 1.49 5.56
C PRO A 110 -1.84 0.82 6.55
N ILE A 111 -2.24 -0.31 7.13
CA ILE A 111 -1.43 -1.10 8.06
C ILE A 111 -0.91 -2.36 7.37
N LEU A 112 0.40 -2.58 7.48
CA LEU A 112 1.07 -3.81 7.11
C LEU A 112 1.26 -4.67 8.35
N LEU A 113 1.02 -5.97 8.22
CA LEU A 113 1.21 -6.92 9.30
C LEU A 113 2.29 -7.92 8.91
N ALA A 114 3.30 -8.02 9.75
CA ALA A 114 4.36 -9.02 9.69
C ALA A 114 4.27 -9.97 10.89
N ASN A 115 5.26 -10.84 11.07
CA ASN A 115 5.20 -11.85 12.13
C ASN A 115 5.38 -11.24 13.53
N ASN A 116 6.24 -10.22 13.64
CA ASN A 116 6.64 -9.59 14.87
C ASN A 116 6.35 -8.09 14.89
N TYR A 117 5.93 -7.50 13.76
CA TYR A 117 5.72 -6.06 13.63
C TYR A 117 4.45 -5.72 12.85
N ALA A 118 3.81 -4.63 13.25
CA ALA A 118 2.79 -3.95 12.45
C ALA A 118 3.37 -2.61 11.97
N TYR A 119 3.21 -2.24 10.71
CA TYR A 119 3.73 -0.99 10.15
C TYR A 119 2.55 -0.13 9.67
N MET A 120 2.51 1.14 10.03
CA MET A 120 1.50 2.06 9.50
C MET A 120 2.12 2.86 8.35
N LEU A 121 1.48 2.87 7.19
CA LEU A 121 2.03 3.48 5.98
C LEU A 121 1.64 4.95 5.86
N GLY A 122 2.63 5.84 5.94
CA GLY A 122 2.46 7.29 5.85
C GLY A 122 2.95 8.01 7.10
N ASP A 123 2.89 7.34 8.24
CA ASP A 123 3.64 7.69 9.44
C ASP A 123 4.83 6.74 9.54
N THR A 124 6.05 7.23 9.72
CA THR A 124 7.27 6.42 9.70
C THR A 124 7.45 5.53 10.94
N GLY A 125 6.37 4.95 11.49
CA GLY A 125 6.37 4.16 12.72
C GLY A 125 5.87 2.73 12.52
N TYR A 126 6.32 1.84 13.41
CA TYR A 126 5.84 0.47 13.52
C TYR A 126 5.58 0.11 14.98
N LEU A 127 4.79 -0.94 15.22
CA LEU A 127 4.56 -1.53 16.54
C LEU A 127 5.20 -2.89 16.60
N LYS A 128 6.04 -3.13 17.61
CA LYS A 128 6.46 -4.48 17.95
C LYS A 128 5.28 -5.25 18.53
N MET A 129 4.87 -6.30 17.85
CA MET A 129 3.76 -7.14 18.25
C MET A 129 4.23 -8.07 19.38
N LYS A 130 3.56 -8.05 20.54
CA LYS A 130 3.74 -9.11 21.54
C LYS A 130 3.26 -10.42 20.92
N ARG A 131 4.14 -11.44 20.88
CA ARG A 131 3.82 -12.79 20.39
C ARG A 131 2.47 -13.25 20.95
N GLY A 132 1.53 -13.56 20.07
CA GLY A 132 0.25 -14.19 20.41
C GLY A 132 -0.95 -13.28 20.69
N LYS A 133 -0.86 -11.94 20.59
CA LYS A 133 -2.00 -11.05 20.93
C LYS A 133 -2.64 -10.27 19.78
N LEU A 134 -1.93 -10.03 18.68
CA LEU A 134 -2.50 -9.28 17.57
C LEU A 134 -2.98 -10.25 16.51
N THR A 135 -4.23 -10.68 16.67
CA THR A 135 -4.92 -11.44 15.64
C THR A 135 -5.59 -10.49 14.67
N LEU A 136 -5.59 -10.87 13.41
CA LEU A 136 -6.16 -10.11 12.30
C LEU A 136 -7.69 -9.86 12.40
N LYS A 137 -8.34 -10.30 13.49
CA LYS A 137 -9.79 -10.27 13.68
C LYS A 137 -10.31 -8.86 13.97
N HIS A 138 -9.47 -7.96 14.51
CA HIS A 138 -9.91 -6.62 14.92
C HIS A 138 -8.98 -5.52 14.41
N PRO A 139 -9.02 -5.19 13.11
CA PRO A 139 -8.17 -4.14 12.53
C PRO A 139 -8.32 -2.76 13.18
N ILE A 140 -9.48 -2.45 13.76
CA ILE A 140 -9.74 -1.21 14.51
C ILE A 140 -8.85 -1.11 15.75
N GLU A 141 -8.67 -2.21 16.49
CA GLU A 141 -7.81 -2.23 17.67
C GLU A 141 -6.34 -1.95 17.34
N LEU A 142 -5.90 -2.25 16.10
CA LEU A 142 -4.56 -1.89 15.62
C LEU A 142 -4.41 -0.38 15.43
N TYR A 143 -5.43 0.29 14.88
CA TYR A 143 -5.42 1.75 14.72
C TYR A 143 -5.42 2.46 16.07
N ASP A 144 -6.29 2.05 16.99
CA ASP A 144 -6.31 2.58 18.37
C ASP A 144 -4.95 2.41 19.05
N GLN A 145 -4.29 1.28 18.79
CA GLN A 145 -2.92 1.08 19.23
C GLN A 145 -2.01 2.12 18.58
N PHE A 146 -1.86 2.20 17.26
CA PHE A 146 -0.96 3.20 16.62
C PHE A 146 -1.16 4.66 17.10
N TYR A 147 -2.39 5.07 17.42
CA TYR A 147 -2.70 6.42 17.89
C TYR A 147 -2.54 6.64 19.39
N SER A 148 -2.37 5.59 20.19
CA SER A 148 -2.00 5.72 21.61
C SER A 148 -0.50 6.07 21.73
N SER A 149 -0.12 6.95 22.65
CA SER A 149 1.18 7.65 22.66
C SER A 149 2.42 6.83 23.06
N ASN A 150 2.40 5.49 22.96
CA ASN A 150 3.34 4.59 23.67
C ASN A 150 4.24 3.72 22.78
N TYR A 151 4.49 4.09 21.52
CA TYR A 151 5.20 3.20 20.59
C TYR A 151 6.58 3.71 20.18
N GLU A 152 7.50 2.76 20.10
CA GLU A 152 8.84 2.94 19.55
C GLU A 152 8.74 3.24 18.05
N LYS A 153 9.04 4.48 17.67
CA LYS A 153 9.09 4.91 16.27
C LYS A 153 10.51 4.74 15.76
N GLU A 154 10.74 3.76 14.92
CA GLU A 154 11.96 3.63 14.12
C GLU A 154 11.64 3.88 12.65
N ASN A 155 12.53 4.57 11.95
CA ASN A 155 12.31 4.97 10.57
C ASN A 155 12.50 3.78 9.62
N ILE A 156 11.44 3.44 8.87
CA ILE A 156 11.56 2.54 7.71
C ILE A 156 12.49 3.20 6.69
N VAL A 157 13.45 2.45 6.15
CA VAL A 157 14.28 2.92 5.04
C VAL A 157 13.41 2.96 3.78
N VAL A 158 12.91 4.15 3.47
CA VAL A 158 12.07 4.40 2.30
C VAL A 158 12.93 4.94 1.16
N LYS A 159 12.91 4.25 0.03
CA LYS A 159 13.37 4.80 -1.25
C LYS A 159 12.16 5.37 -1.98
N LYS A 160 12.01 6.70 -1.95
CA LYS A 160 10.94 7.36 -2.70
C LYS A 160 11.13 7.11 -4.19
N VAL A 161 10.32 6.25 -4.78
CA VAL A 161 10.18 6.10 -6.23
C VAL A 161 9.25 7.22 -6.67
N MET A 162 9.81 8.42 -6.75
CA MET A 162 9.04 9.65 -6.83
C MET A 162 8.20 9.69 -8.11
N VAL A 163 6.88 9.65 -7.94
CA VAL A 163 5.93 10.28 -8.85
C VAL A 163 4.94 11.05 -7.98
N GLN A 164 5.34 12.24 -7.56
CA GLN A 164 4.43 13.21 -6.97
C GLN A 164 3.95 14.07 -8.13
N TYR A 165 2.80 13.72 -8.72
CA TYR A 165 2.14 14.62 -9.65
C TYR A 165 1.62 15.81 -8.83
N ARG A 166 2.39 16.90 -8.83
CA ARG A 166 1.78 18.22 -8.67
C ARG A 166 1.04 18.49 -9.98
N LEU A 167 -0.29 18.53 -9.90
CA LEU A 167 -1.08 19.31 -10.85
C LEU A 167 -0.70 20.79 -10.64
#